data_AF-A0A1W9MWV7-F1
#
_entry.id   AF-A0A1W9MWV7-F1
#
_cell.length_a   1.000
_cell.length_b   1.000
_cell.length_c   1.000
_cell.angle_alpha   90.00
_cell.angle_beta   90.00
_cell.angle_gamma   90.00
#
_symmetry.space_group_name_H-M   'P 1'
#
loop_
_entity.id
_entity.type
_entity.pdbx_description
1 polymer ?
#
loop_
_entity_poly.entity_id
_entity_poly.type
_entity_poly.pdbx_seq_one_letter_code
_entity_poly.pdbx_strand_id
1 'polypeptide(L)'
;MKESLADYSVLSGICDHAKREAIRNQDKPVFGNIILPCKIKKDKKRSINEYFDSLQQKIRELCILDMITAFERKIFQRVGNAHGKIEKIVEEEYGKKSKLSENSSSNDNSAPFHIAVTSFVKDQKDIYNLSGVKSLLGNKMGKDLSEKLADIIEHRNWLSHGKRIGVGKESSLTIDEIYKALNDIFDRSGNKIPEHSASEEEI
;
A
#
# COMPACT_ATOMS: atom_id res chain seq x y z
N MET A 1 -3.64 6.26 -5.63
CA MET A 1 -2.21 6.55 -5.86
C MET A 1 -2.03 7.78 -6.73
N LYS A 2 -2.09 7.73 -8.08
CA LYS A 2 -1.92 8.95 -8.92
C LYS A 2 -2.99 10.01 -8.64
N GLU A 3 -4.24 9.59 -8.52
CA GLU A 3 -5.38 10.44 -8.13
C GLU A 3 -5.16 11.08 -6.75
N SER A 4 -4.82 10.28 -5.73
CA SER A 4 -4.48 10.75 -4.37
C SER A 4 -3.39 11.83 -4.35
N LEU A 5 -2.39 11.74 -5.24
CA LEU A 5 -1.33 12.75 -5.38
C LEU A 5 -1.83 14.04 -6.05
N ALA A 6 -2.72 13.91 -7.05
CA ALA A 6 -3.34 15.05 -7.71
C ALA A 6 -4.27 15.80 -6.73
N ASP A 7 -5.10 15.07 -5.97
CA ASP A 7 -5.98 15.64 -4.95
C ASP A 7 -5.19 16.37 -3.87
N TYR A 8 -4.08 15.76 -3.40
CA TYR A 8 -3.17 16.43 -2.47
C TYR A 8 -2.63 17.75 -3.02
N SER A 9 -2.17 17.76 -4.27
CA SER A 9 -1.62 18.96 -4.91
C SER A 9 -2.67 20.08 -4.97
N VAL A 10 -3.91 19.74 -5.32
CA VAL A 10 -5.04 20.69 -5.37
C VAL A 10 -5.39 21.20 -3.97
N LEU A 11 -5.61 20.30 -3.01
CA LEU A 11 -6.00 20.66 -1.65
C LEU A 11 -4.92 21.47 -0.93
N SER A 12 -3.65 21.10 -1.12
CA SER A 12 -2.51 21.85 -0.57
C SER A 12 -2.45 23.26 -1.17
N GLY A 13 -2.63 23.40 -2.49
CA GLY A 13 -2.68 24.69 -3.17
C GLY A 13 -3.84 25.58 -2.71
N ILE A 14 -5.03 25.01 -2.50
CA ILE A 14 -6.18 25.71 -1.92
C ILE A 14 -5.85 26.18 -0.50
N CYS A 15 -5.24 25.32 0.31
CA CYS A 15 -4.84 25.62 1.68
C CYS A 15 -3.82 26.77 1.74
N ASP A 16 -2.78 26.75 0.89
CA ASP A 16 -1.79 27.82 0.77
C ASP A 16 -2.40 29.15 0.29
N HIS A 17 -3.32 29.09 -0.66
CA HIS A 17 -4.03 30.27 -1.12
C HIS A 17 -4.89 30.87 0.00
N ALA A 18 -5.66 30.04 0.71
CA ALA A 18 -6.48 30.45 1.84
C ALA A 18 -5.63 31.03 2.99
N LYS A 19 -4.48 30.42 3.29
CA LYS A 19 -3.51 30.93 4.28
C LYS A 19 -3.02 32.33 3.91
N ARG A 20 -2.61 32.55 2.65
CA ARG A 20 -2.15 33.86 2.17
C ARG A 20 -3.23 34.92 2.25
N GLU A 21 -4.45 34.61 1.81
CA GLU A 21 -5.57 35.55 1.88
C GLU A 21 -5.99 35.85 3.32
N ALA A 22 -5.96 34.87 4.23
CA ALA A 22 -6.26 35.08 5.64
C ALA A 22 -5.23 36.00 6.32
N ILE A 23 -3.94 35.84 6.01
CA ILE A 23 -2.88 36.72 6.54
C ILE A 23 -3.02 38.14 5.95
N ARG A 24 -3.24 38.24 4.63
CA ARG A 24 -3.35 39.52 3.92
C ARG A 24 -4.54 40.36 4.39
N ASN A 25 -5.64 39.71 4.75
CA ASN A 25 -6.89 40.36 5.11
C ASN A 25 -7.22 40.24 6.61
N GLN A 26 -6.23 39.92 7.46
CA GLN A 26 -6.40 39.69 8.90
C GLN A 26 -7.09 40.85 9.67
N ASP A 27 -7.03 42.06 9.13
CA ASP A 27 -7.58 43.29 9.71
C ASP A 27 -8.92 43.71 9.08
N LYS A 28 -9.40 42.99 8.06
CA LYS A 28 -10.68 43.30 7.39
C LYS A 28 -11.86 42.69 8.14
N PRO A 29 -12.99 43.42 8.28
CA PRO A 29 -14.18 42.93 8.97
C PRO A 29 -14.80 41.67 8.34
N VAL A 30 -14.58 41.42 7.04
CA VAL A 30 -15.02 40.22 6.32
C VAL A 30 -14.40 38.94 6.90
N PHE A 31 -13.17 39.00 7.40
CA PHE A 31 -12.52 37.88 8.10
C PHE A 31 -12.86 37.82 9.59
N GLY A 32 -13.50 38.86 10.14
CA GLY A 32 -14.12 38.81 11.46
C GLY A 32 -15.28 37.81 11.55
N ASN A 33 -15.85 37.41 10.41
CA ASN A 33 -16.94 36.42 10.33
C ASN A 33 -16.48 35.02 9.90
N ILE A 34 -15.24 34.85 9.46
CA ILE A 34 -14.66 33.50 9.34
C ILE A 34 -14.26 33.11 10.75
N ILE A 35 -15.14 32.38 11.43
CA ILE A 35 -14.83 31.74 12.70
C ILE A 35 -13.81 30.63 12.40
N LEU A 36 -12.55 31.02 12.22
CA LEU A 36 -11.46 30.08 12.40
C LEU A 36 -11.61 29.59 13.86
N PRO A 37 -11.60 28.28 14.12
CA PRO A 37 -11.67 27.72 15.48
C PRO A 37 -10.34 27.96 16.22
N CYS A 38 -9.80 29.16 16.13
CA CYS A 38 -8.60 29.63 16.75
C CYS A 38 -9.01 30.40 18.00
N LYS A 39 -8.58 29.94 19.18
CA LYS A 39 -8.65 30.77 20.38
C LYS A 39 -7.93 32.09 20.04
N ILE A 40 -8.63 33.21 20.14
CA ILE A 40 -8.08 34.53 19.81
C ILE A 40 -6.90 34.80 20.77
N LYS A 41 -5.69 34.52 20.31
CA LYS A 41 -4.44 34.89 21.01
C LYS A 41 -4.11 36.35 20.66
N LYS A 42 -3.26 37.00 21.46
CA LYS A 42 -2.74 38.36 21.21
C LYS A 42 -2.13 38.54 19.80
N ASP A 43 -1.65 37.45 19.18
CA ASP A 43 -1.04 37.43 17.86
C ASP A 43 -1.91 36.62 16.86
N LYS A 44 -2.75 37.34 16.10
CA LYS A 44 -3.67 36.76 15.11
C LYS A 44 -2.93 36.06 13.98
N LYS A 45 -1.84 36.65 13.49
CA LYS A 45 -1.03 36.10 12.38
C LYS A 45 -0.44 34.75 12.76
N ARG A 46 0.11 34.65 13.97
CA ARG A 46 0.62 33.39 14.51
C ARG A 46 -0.47 32.33 14.63
N SER A 47 -1.65 32.68 15.15
CA SER A 47 -2.76 31.72 15.24
C SER A 47 -3.24 31.23 13.87
N ILE A 48 -3.31 32.11 12.87
CA ILE A 48 -3.65 31.74 11.48
C ILE A 48 -2.61 30.76 10.93
N ASN A 49 -1.32 31.05 11.10
CA ASN A 49 -0.25 30.14 10.67
C ASN A 49 -0.37 28.77 11.35
N GLU A 50 -0.48 28.73 12.68
CA GLU A 50 -0.61 27.48 13.45
C GLU A 50 -1.80 26.64 12.97
N TYR A 51 -2.93 27.27 12.63
CA TYR A 51 -4.12 26.58 12.11
C TYR A 51 -3.88 26.00 10.71
N PHE A 52 -3.39 26.80 9.77
CA PHE A 52 -3.16 26.34 8.40
C PHE A 52 -2.03 25.31 8.31
N ASP A 53 -0.98 25.44 9.12
CA ASP A 53 0.09 24.44 9.21
C ASP A 53 -0.45 23.10 9.71
N SER A 54 -1.32 23.13 10.74
CA SER A 54 -2.03 21.93 11.23
C SER A 54 -2.94 21.32 10.16
N LEU A 55 -3.66 22.16 9.39
CA LEU A 55 -4.52 21.70 8.31
C LEU A 55 -3.70 21.07 7.16
N GLN A 56 -2.59 21.68 6.76
CA GLN A 56 -1.67 21.13 5.75
C GLN A 56 -1.11 19.78 6.19
N GLN A 57 -0.70 19.66 7.46
CA GLN A 57 -0.23 18.40 8.01
C GLN A 57 -1.32 17.32 7.92
N LYS A 58 -2.58 17.64 8.23
CA LYS A 58 -3.70 16.69 8.08
C LYS A 58 -3.96 16.29 6.63
N ILE A 59 -3.89 17.24 5.69
CA ILE A 59 -4.03 16.97 4.25
C ILE A 59 -2.93 16.01 3.78
N ARG A 60 -1.69 16.24 4.22
CA ARG A 60 -0.54 15.35 3.96
C ARG A 60 -0.78 13.95 4.50
N GLU A 61 -1.20 13.83 5.76
CA GLU A 61 -1.45 12.53 6.42
C GLU A 61 -2.54 11.72 5.73
N LEU A 62 -3.64 12.38 5.34
CA LEU A 62 -4.73 11.73 4.60
C LEU A 62 -4.26 11.23 3.22
N CYS A 63 -3.50 12.05 2.49
CA CYS A 63 -2.94 11.64 1.20
C CYS A 63 -2.04 10.39 1.34
N ILE A 64 -1.17 10.36 2.35
CA ILE A 64 -0.30 9.20 2.63
C ILE A 64 -1.15 7.95 2.89
N LEU A 65 -2.17 8.04 3.74
CA LEU A 65 -3.06 6.92 4.02
C LEU A 65 -3.78 6.43 2.76
N ASP A 66 -4.34 7.34 1.96
CA ASP A 66 -5.04 6.99 0.72
C ASP A 66 -4.11 6.33 -0.31
N MET A 67 -2.86 6.80 -0.42
CA MET A 67 -1.87 6.18 -1.30
C MET A 67 -1.55 4.76 -0.84
N ILE A 68 -1.31 4.55 0.46
CA ILE A 68 -0.99 3.24 1.02
C ILE A 68 -2.17 2.29 0.87
N THR A 69 -3.39 2.72 1.17
CA THR A 69 -4.60 1.90 0.98
C THR A 69 -4.82 1.54 -0.49
N ALA A 70 -4.60 2.47 -1.41
CA ALA A 70 -4.67 2.19 -2.84
C ALA A 70 -3.59 1.20 -3.30
N PHE A 71 -2.38 1.27 -2.73
CA PHE A 71 -1.31 0.31 -2.97
C PHE A 71 -1.67 -1.08 -2.42
N GLU A 72 -2.08 -1.17 -1.15
CA GLU A 72 -2.52 -2.40 -0.47
C GLU A 72 -3.58 -3.12 -1.32
N ARG A 73 -4.62 -2.41 -1.75
CA ARG A 73 -5.66 -2.98 -2.60
C ARG A 73 -5.10 -3.59 -3.89
N LYS A 74 -4.20 -2.87 -4.57
CA LYS A 74 -3.60 -3.33 -5.84
C LYS A 74 -2.68 -4.54 -5.64
N ILE A 75 -1.82 -4.51 -4.62
CA ILE A 75 -0.86 -5.58 -4.39
C ILE A 75 -1.55 -6.86 -3.92
N PHE A 76 -2.55 -6.76 -3.03
CA PHE A 76 -3.30 -7.92 -2.57
C PHE A 76 -4.16 -8.54 -3.69
N GLN A 77 -4.75 -7.73 -4.56
CA GLN A 77 -5.41 -8.25 -5.76
C GLN A 77 -4.43 -9.04 -6.64
N ARG A 78 -3.19 -8.57 -6.78
CA ARG A 78 -2.16 -9.27 -7.56
C ARG A 78 -1.72 -10.57 -6.90
N VAL A 79 -1.56 -10.58 -5.58
CA VAL A 79 -1.28 -11.79 -4.79
C VAL A 79 -2.40 -12.81 -4.96
N GLY A 80 -3.67 -12.40 -4.85
CA GLY A 80 -4.82 -13.28 -5.07
C GLY A 80 -4.86 -13.87 -6.49
N ASN A 81 -4.60 -13.04 -7.52
CA ASN A 81 -4.52 -13.53 -8.89
C ASN A 81 -3.35 -14.50 -9.11
N ALA A 82 -2.20 -14.26 -8.47
CA ALA A 82 -1.05 -15.16 -8.55
C ALA A 82 -1.32 -16.48 -7.84
N HIS A 83 -1.96 -16.44 -6.67
CA HIS A 83 -2.42 -17.62 -5.93
C HIS A 83 -3.31 -18.50 -6.81
N GLY A 84 -4.39 -17.96 -7.37
CA GLY A 84 -5.31 -18.74 -8.22
C GLY A 84 -4.64 -19.30 -9.49
N LYS A 85 -3.63 -18.61 -10.04
CA LYS A 85 -2.83 -19.16 -11.17
C LYS A 85 -1.97 -20.34 -10.74
N ILE A 86 -1.28 -20.22 -9.60
CA ILE A 86 -0.43 -21.29 -9.09
C ILE A 86 -1.29 -22.49 -8.69
N GLU A 87 -2.39 -22.26 -7.98
CA GLU A 87 -3.38 -23.30 -7.63
C GLU A 87 -3.83 -24.05 -8.88
N LYS A 88 -4.24 -23.34 -9.94
CA LYS A 88 -4.64 -23.94 -11.21
C LYS A 88 -3.53 -24.78 -11.86
N ILE A 89 -2.28 -24.27 -11.92
CA ILE A 89 -1.15 -25.02 -12.47
C ILE A 89 -0.90 -26.29 -11.67
N VAL A 90 -0.94 -26.19 -10.34
CA VAL A 90 -0.68 -27.34 -9.48
C VAL A 90 -1.83 -28.36 -9.57
N GLU A 91 -3.08 -27.93 -9.70
CA GLU A 91 -4.21 -28.81 -10.02
C GLU A 91 -4.10 -29.46 -11.40
N GLU A 92 -3.63 -28.74 -12.42
CA GLU A 92 -3.45 -29.27 -13.78
C GLU A 92 -2.35 -30.33 -13.84
N GLU A 93 -1.23 -30.10 -13.15
CA GLU A 93 -0.04 -30.99 -13.15
C GLU A 93 -0.18 -32.17 -12.17
N TYR A 94 -0.74 -31.93 -10.99
CA TYR A 94 -0.80 -32.93 -9.91
C TYR A 94 -2.23 -33.42 -9.60
N GLY A 95 -3.27 -32.67 -9.98
CA GLY A 95 -4.67 -33.01 -9.74
C GLY A 95 -5.34 -33.86 -10.83
N LYS A 96 -4.78 -33.93 -12.05
CA LYS A 96 -5.35 -34.71 -13.17
C LYS A 96 -5.48 -36.22 -12.92
N LYS A 97 -4.73 -36.80 -11.98
CA LYS A 97 -4.90 -38.23 -11.62
C LYS A 97 -6.11 -38.52 -10.74
N SER A 98 -6.80 -37.50 -10.20
CA SER A 98 -7.95 -37.71 -9.31
C SER A 98 -9.31 -37.79 -10.02
N LYS A 99 -9.44 -37.34 -11.28
CA LYS A 99 -10.75 -37.26 -11.98
C LYS A 99 -10.94 -38.26 -13.13
N LEU A 100 -9.96 -39.12 -13.40
CA LEU A 100 -10.06 -40.19 -14.41
C LEU A 100 -10.52 -41.55 -13.83
N SER A 101 -10.81 -41.61 -12.52
CA SER A 101 -11.19 -42.83 -11.81
C SER A 101 -12.67 -42.89 -11.43
N GLU A 102 -13.59 -42.41 -12.29
CA GLU A 102 -15.02 -42.72 -12.11
C GLU A 102 -15.44 -44.05 -12.78
N ASN A 103 -14.59 -44.64 -13.64
CA ASN A 103 -14.87 -45.91 -14.32
C ASN A 103 -13.80 -47.00 -14.11
N SER A 104 -12.91 -46.87 -13.13
CA SER A 104 -11.88 -47.89 -12.87
C SER A 104 -11.88 -48.27 -11.39
N SER A 105 -12.40 -49.46 -11.14
CA SER A 105 -12.33 -50.16 -9.86
C SER A 105 -10.87 -50.57 -9.61
N SER A 106 -10.07 -49.64 -9.08
CA SER A 106 -8.75 -49.95 -8.55
C SER A 106 -8.39 -48.90 -7.50
N ASN A 107 -7.93 -49.40 -6.37
CA ASN A 107 -7.72 -48.75 -5.10
C ASN A 107 -6.48 -47.82 -5.10
N ASP A 108 -6.33 -46.95 -6.10
CA ASP A 108 -5.21 -46.00 -6.23
C ASP A 108 -5.64 -44.58 -5.83
N ASN A 109 -6.11 -44.47 -4.58
CA ASN A 109 -6.22 -43.19 -3.88
C ASN A 109 -4.83 -42.77 -3.38
N SER A 110 -3.96 -42.31 -4.28
CA SER A 110 -2.97 -41.30 -3.86
C SER A 110 -2.49 -40.49 -5.05
N ALA A 111 -2.93 -39.24 -5.11
CA ALA A 111 -1.98 -38.19 -5.42
C ALA A 111 -1.21 -37.97 -4.11
N PRO A 112 -0.01 -38.58 -3.90
CA PRO A 112 0.69 -38.59 -2.60
C PRO A 112 1.02 -37.19 -2.07
N PHE A 113 0.83 -36.16 -2.90
CA PHE A 113 1.15 -34.78 -2.59
C PHE A 113 -0.07 -33.85 -2.57
N HIS A 114 -1.33 -34.30 -2.75
CA HIS A 114 -2.47 -33.37 -2.77
C HIS A 114 -2.58 -32.50 -1.50
N ILE A 115 -2.28 -33.08 -0.33
CA ILE A 115 -2.26 -32.35 0.95
C ILE A 115 -1.02 -31.42 1.05
N ALA A 116 0.11 -31.80 0.46
CA ALA A 116 1.32 -30.98 0.42
C ALA A 116 1.23 -29.85 -0.61
N VAL A 117 0.46 -30.05 -1.68
CA VAL A 117 0.16 -29.11 -2.76
C VAL A 117 -0.59 -27.89 -2.24
N THR A 118 -1.67 -28.10 -1.47
CA THR A 118 -2.42 -27.02 -0.83
C THR A 118 -1.58 -26.27 0.22
N SER A 119 -0.56 -26.93 0.78
CA SER A 119 0.41 -26.31 1.69
C SER A 119 1.46 -25.46 0.97
N PHE A 120 1.65 -25.67 -0.34
CA PHE A 120 2.69 -25.02 -1.14
C PHE A 120 2.24 -23.66 -1.69
N VAL A 121 0.94 -23.50 -1.93
CA VAL A 121 0.36 -22.28 -2.48
C VAL A 121 -0.07 -21.37 -1.35
N LYS A 122 0.79 -20.38 -1.01
CA LYS A 122 0.43 -19.36 -0.02
C LYS A 122 -0.78 -18.57 -0.47
N ASP A 123 -1.76 -18.42 0.40
CA ASP A 123 -3.00 -17.69 0.14
C ASP A 123 -2.93 -16.24 0.64
N GLN A 124 -4.03 -15.50 0.48
CA GLN A 124 -4.13 -14.12 0.97
C GLN A 124 -4.12 -14.04 2.50
N LYS A 125 -4.47 -15.13 3.22
CA LYS A 125 -4.40 -15.22 4.68
C LYS A 125 -2.95 -15.40 5.16
N ASP A 126 -2.07 -15.96 4.33
CA ASP A 126 -0.62 -16.02 4.60
C ASP A 126 0.10 -14.68 4.34
N ILE A 127 -0.46 -13.84 3.46
CA ILE A 127 0.09 -12.52 3.07
C ILE A 127 -0.96 -11.43 3.35
N TYR A 128 -1.41 -11.35 4.60
CA TYR A 128 -2.55 -10.51 4.99
C TYR A 128 -2.19 -9.05 5.33
N ASN A 129 -0.91 -8.68 5.24
CA ASN A 129 -0.44 -7.33 5.59
C ASN A 129 0.81 -6.91 4.79
N LEU A 130 1.15 -5.62 4.87
CA LEU A 130 2.31 -5.05 4.19
C LEU A 130 3.65 -5.66 4.63
N SER A 131 3.76 -6.14 5.88
CA SER A 131 4.94 -6.88 6.32
C SER A 131 5.06 -8.23 5.60
N GLY A 132 3.94 -8.91 5.34
CA GLY A 132 3.87 -10.11 4.52
C GLY A 132 4.30 -9.84 3.07
N VAL A 133 3.86 -8.71 2.49
CA VAL A 133 4.31 -8.25 1.16
C VAL A 133 5.81 -7.99 1.15
N LYS A 134 6.35 -7.32 2.18
CA LYS A 134 7.78 -7.08 2.35
C LYS A 134 8.57 -8.38 2.40
N SER A 135 8.10 -9.37 3.16
CA SER A 135 8.73 -10.69 3.27
C SER A 135 8.69 -11.46 1.95
N LEU A 136 7.57 -11.41 1.21
CA LEU A 136 7.42 -12.06 -0.10
C LEU A 136 8.41 -11.49 -1.12
N LEU A 137 8.56 -10.18 -1.14
CA LEU A 137 9.38 -9.46 -2.11
C LEU A 137 10.83 -9.27 -1.64
N GLY A 138 11.18 -9.70 -0.43
CA GLY A 138 12.43 -9.37 0.25
C GLY A 138 13.70 -9.63 -0.57
N ASN A 139 13.77 -10.77 -1.26
CA ASN A 139 14.92 -11.13 -2.09
C ASN A 139 14.91 -10.46 -3.49
N LYS A 140 13.78 -9.90 -3.92
CA LYS A 140 13.60 -9.23 -5.22
C LYS A 140 13.62 -7.71 -5.13
N MET A 141 13.51 -7.16 -3.92
CA MET A 141 13.66 -5.73 -3.64
C MET A 141 15.10 -5.42 -3.25
N GLY A 142 15.67 -4.39 -3.88
CA GLY A 142 16.94 -3.82 -3.40
C GLY A 142 16.79 -3.31 -1.96
N LYS A 143 17.90 -3.29 -1.22
CA LYS A 143 17.95 -2.88 0.19
C LYS A 143 17.25 -1.54 0.45
N ASP A 144 17.54 -0.52 -0.37
CA ASP A 144 16.92 0.81 -0.29
C ASP A 144 15.38 0.77 -0.35
N LEU A 145 14.82 0.00 -1.29
CA LEU A 145 13.37 -0.09 -1.47
C LEU A 145 12.69 -0.84 -0.31
N SER A 146 13.38 -1.85 0.25
CA SER A 146 12.94 -2.59 1.42
C SER A 146 12.93 -1.73 2.69
N GLU A 147 13.94 -0.87 2.85
CA GLU A 147 14.03 0.10 3.95
C GLU A 147 12.94 1.17 3.84
N LYS A 148 12.72 1.72 2.64
CA LYS A 148 11.61 2.66 2.38
C LYS A 148 10.26 2.04 2.67
N LEU A 149 10.01 0.80 2.25
CA LEU A 149 8.76 0.10 2.57
C LEU A 149 8.59 -0.09 4.08
N ALA A 150 9.67 -0.41 4.80
CA ALA A 150 9.63 -0.53 6.26
C ALA A 150 9.23 0.80 6.93
N ASP A 151 9.83 1.90 6.49
CA ASP A 151 9.55 3.23 7.01
C ASP A 151 8.10 3.67 6.72
N ILE A 152 7.60 3.38 5.52
CA ILE A 152 6.20 3.60 5.14
C ILE A 152 5.23 2.81 6.03
N ILE A 153 5.55 1.54 6.33
CA ILE A 153 4.74 0.70 7.23
C ILE A 153 4.71 1.27 8.65
N GLU A 154 5.87 1.64 9.20
CA GLU A 154 5.96 2.25 10.53
C GLU A 154 5.18 3.56 10.60
N HIS A 155 5.25 4.38 9.57
CA HIS A 155 4.52 5.64 9.48
C HIS A 155 3.01 5.44 9.39
N ARG A 156 2.54 4.50 8.55
CA ARG A 156 1.13 4.15 8.48
C ARG A 156 0.59 3.65 9.81
N ASN A 157 1.36 2.81 10.52
CA ASN A 157 0.99 2.31 11.83
C ASN A 157 0.90 3.45 12.85
N TRP A 158 1.86 4.36 12.85
CA TRP A 158 1.84 5.55 13.70
C TRP A 158 0.59 6.42 13.44
N LEU A 159 0.26 6.70 12.18
CA LEU A 159 -0.93 7.49 11.81
C LEU A 159 -2.23 6.78 12.22
N SER A 160 -2.36 5.49 11.91
CA SER A 160 -3.59 4.70 12.15
C SER A 160 -3.92 4.57 13.64
N HIS A 161 -2.92 4.62 14.51
CA HIS A 161 -3.09 4.53 15.96
C HIS A 161 -3.15 5.90 16.64
N GLY A 162 -3.33 6.99 15.88
CA GLY A 162 -3.46 8.34 16.43
C GLY A 162 -2.15 8.87 17.01
N LYS A 163 -1.01 8.53 16.39
CA LYS A 163 0.33 9.01 16.75
C LYS A 163 0.81 8.61 18.15
N ARG A 164 0.32 7.47 18.66
CA ARG A 164 0.75 6.92 19.96
C ARG A 164 2.23 6.56 19.96
N ILE A 165 2.90 6.89 21.05
CA ILE A 165 4.30 6.55 21.30
C ILE A 165 4.43 5.02 21.36
N GLY A 166 5.46 4.47 20.69
CA GLY A 166 5.78 3.04 20.73
C GLY A 166 5.07 2.17 19.69
N VAL A 167 4.17 2.73 18.86
CA VAL A 167 3.44 1.97 17.82
C VAL A 167 4.02 2.15 16.41
N GLY A 168 4.85 3.17 16.24
CA GLY A 168 5.51 3.52 14.98
C GLY A 168 6.20 4.88 15.11
N LYS A 169 6.67 5.42 13.99
CA LYS A 169 7.34 6.73 13.94
C LYS A 169 6.92 7.54 12.73
N GLU A 170 7.16 8.84 12.75
CA GLU A 170 6.99 9.68 11.57
C GLU A 170 8.04 9.32 10.51
N SER A 171 7.61 9.15 9.25
CA SER A 171 8.52 8.92 8.13
C SER A 171 9.25 10.22 7.78
N SER A 172 10.53 10.12 7.47
CA SER A 172 11.29 11.23 6.89
C SER A 172 11.04 11.44 5.40
N LEU A 173 10.30 10.53 4.75
CA LEU A 173 10.02 10.59 3.33
C LEU A 173 8.99 11.66 2.99
N THR A 174 9.21 12.31 1.85
CA THR A 174 8.23 13.18 1.20
C THR A 174 7.11 12.37 0.56
N ILE A 175 5.98 13.03 0.25
CA ILE A 175 4.85 12.39 -0.45
C ILE A 175 5.30 11.79 -1.79
N ASP A 176 6.15 12.50 -2.54
CA ASP A 176 6.64 12.05 -3.84
C ASP A 176 7.56 10.81 -3.71
N GLU A 177 8.40 10.77 -2.67
CA GLU A 177 9.24 9.61 -2.38
C GLU A 177 8.40 8.39 -1.99
N ILE A 178 7.36 8.58 -1.17
CA ILE A 178 6.41 7.52 -0.83
C ILE A 178 5.70 7.02 -2.08
N TYR A 179 5.16 7.92 -2.90
CA TYR A 179 4.50 7.58 -4.16
C TYR A 179 5.42 6.79 -5.08
N LYS A 180 6.65 7.25 -5.28
CA LYS A 180 7.64 6.59 -6.14
C LYS A 180 8.01 5.21 -5.60
N ALA A 181 8.30 5.09 -4.31
CA ALA A 181 8.63 3.81 -3.69
C ALA A 181 7.49 2.78 -3.86
N LEU A 182 6.24 3.18 -3.61
CA LEU A 182 5.08 2.29 -3.76
C LEU A 182 4.87 1.83 -5.20
N ASN A 183 5.06 2.71 -6.20
CA ASN A 183 4.98 2.29 -7.61
C ASN A 183 6.15 1.39 -8.00
N ASP A 184 7.38 1.72 -7.62
CA ASP A 184 8.56 0.90 -7.91
C ASP A 184 8.40 -0.53 -7.34
N ILE A 185 7.82 -0.66 -6.14
CA ILE A 185 7.50 -1.95 -5.52
C ILE A 185 6.40 -2.67 -6.32
N PHE A 186 5.35 -1.96 -6.70
CA PHE A 186 4.25 -2.52 -7.47
C PHE A 186 4.71 -3.02 -8.85
N ASP A 187 5.59 -2.29 -9.54
CA ASP A 187 6.10 -2.66 -10.85
C ASP A 187 7.03 -3.88 -10.76
N ARG A 188 7.89 -3.94 -9.74
CA ARG A 188 8.74 -5.11 -9.47
C ARG A 188 7.95 -6.36 -9.13
N SER A 189 6.75 -6.22 -8.55
CA SER A 189 5.83 -7.35 -8.35
C SER A 189 5.22 -7.90 -9.66
N GLY A 190 5.47 -7.22 -10.80
CA GLY A 190 4.87 -7.51 -12.09
C GLY A 190 5.77 -8.06 -13.19
N ASN A 191 7.07 -8.24 -12.95
CA ASN A 191 7.95 -8.84 -13.96
C ASN A 191 7.56 -10.30 -14.24
N LYS A 192 7.40 -10.59 -15.54
CA LYS A 192 6.96 -11.86 -16.12
C LYS A 192 7.52 -13.05 -15.36
N ILE A 193 6.63 -13.97 -14.96
CA ILE A 193 7.01 -15.37 -14.78
C ILE A 193 7.75 -15.74 -16.07
N PRO A 194 9.00 -16.24 -16.02
CA PRO A 194 9.66 -16.72 -17.23
C PRO A 194 8.69 -17.71 -17.86
N GLU A 195 8.25 -17.43 -19.08
CA GLU A 195 7.62 -18.46 -19.89
C GLU A 195 8.65 -19.59 -19.91
N HIS A 196 8.32 -20.71 -19.25
CA HIS A 196 9.16 -21.90 -19.31
C HIS A 196 9.21 -22.23 -20.80
N SER A 197 10.31 -21.88 -21.45
CA SER A 197 10.74 -22.54 -22.66
C SER A 197 10.87 -23.99 -22.27
N ALA A 198 9.88 -24.79 -22.67
CA ALA A 198 10.05 -26.22 -22.78
C ALA A 198 11.23 -26.43 -23.71
N SER A 199 12.42 -26.56 -23.13
CA SER A 199 13.52 -27.24 -23.80
C SER A 199 13.09 -28.69 -23.87
N GLU A 200 12.50 -29.06 -25.01
CA GLU A 200 12.64 -30.39 -25.58
C GLU A 200 14.14 -30.68 -25.67
N GLU A 201 14.71 -31.24 -24.61
CA GLU A 201 15.94 -32.02 -24.73
C GLU A 201 15.50 -33.43 -25.13
N GLU A 202 15.48 -33.66 -26.44
CA GLU A 202 15.75 -34.98 -27.01
C GLU A 202 17.11 -35.46 -26.47
N ILE A 203 17.13 -36.50 -25.62
CA ILE A 203 18.06 -37.65 -25.69
C ILE A 203 17.35 -38.89 -25.12
#